data_AF-A0A815VMY6-F1
#
_entry.id   AF-A0A815VMY6-F1
#
_cell.length_a   1.000
_cell.length_b   1.000
_cell.length_c   1.000
_cell.angle_alpha   90.00
_cell.angle_beta   90.00
_cell.angle_gamma   90.00
#
_symmetry.space_group_name_H-M   'P 1'
#
loop_
_entity.id
_entity.type
_entity.pdbx_description
1 polymer ?
#
loop_
_entity_poly.entity_id
_entity_poly.type
_entity_poly.pdbx_seq_one_letter_code
_entity_poly.pdbx_strand_id
1 'polypeptide(L)'
;MDELFNQKIKDSKEYFELSLHLKTVMSVFDQVKEIVVAKIGASPDTVEADTRLNEDLGLDDLDTVELIFAIEQNFQIEITDEETQKFRTVGDIVDCVVAKAKK
;
A
#
# COMPACT_ATOMS: atom_id res chain seq x y z
N MET A 1 22.55 -12.73 -18.52
CA MET A 1 22.58 -12.15 -17.17
C MET A 1 21.38 -12.74 -16.46
N ASP A 2 21.63 -13.81 -15.71
CA ASP A 2 20.76 -14.98 -15.63
C ASP A 2 19.54 -14.82 -14.72
N GLU A 3 18.35 -15.13 -15.23
CA GLU A 3 17.11 -15.32 -14.45
C GLU A 3 17.29 -16.37 -13.34
N LEU A 4 18.18 -17.35 -13.55
CA LEU A 4 18.56 -18.36 -12.57
C LEU A 4 19.24 -17.76 -11.33
N PHE A 5 19.92 -16.62 -11.46
CA PHE A 5 20.55 -15.93 -10.33
C PHE A 5 19.49 -15.29 -9.41
N ASN A 6 18.42 -14.75 -10.00
CA ASN A 6 17.32 -14.12 -9.27
C ASN A 6 16.44 -15.15 -8.54
N GLN A 7 16.30 -16.35 -9.12
CA GLN A 7 15.54 -17.45 -8.52
C GLN A 7 16.28 -18.06 -7.31
N LYS A 8 17.61 -18.20 -7.41
CA LYS A 8 18.47 -18.71 -6.32
C LYS A 8 18.52 -17.77 -5.11
N ILE A 9 18.36 -16.47 -5.36
CA ILE A 9 18.29 -15.44 -4.32
C ILE A 9 16.93 -15.49 -3.59
N LYS A 10 15.81 -15.66 -4.32
CA LYS A 10 14.45 -15.78 -3.72
C LYS A 10 14.26 -17.03 -2.85
N ASP A 11 14.97 -18.12 -3.14
CA ASP A 11 14.90 -19.37 -2.37
C ASP A 11 15.90 -19.42 -1.19
N SER A 12 16.69 -18.36 -0.98
CA SER A 12 17.61 -18.29 0.16
C SER A 12 16.82 -18.23 1.47
N LYS A 13 17.26 -18.99 2.47
CA LYS A 13 16.77 -18.89 3.86
C LYS A 13 16.80 -17.45 4.36
N GLU A 14 17.73 -16.64 3.87
CA GLU A 14 17.85 -15.20 4.12
C GLU A 14 16.70 -14.39 3.51
N TYR A 15 16.25 -14.69 2.29
CA TYR A 15 15.06 -14.07 1.68
C TYR A 15 13.78 -14.49 2.38
N PHE A 16 13.70 -15.75 2.81
CA PHE A 16 12.57 -16.26 3.57
C PHE A 16 12.53 -15.62 4.97
N GLU A 17 13.66 -15.47 5.65
CA GLU A 17 13.78 -14.80 6.95
C GLU A 17 13.55 -13.28 6.83
N LEU A 18 14.05 -12.60 5.78
CA LEU A 18 13.73 -11.19 5.49
C LEU A 18 12.24 -11.01 5.16
N SER A 19 11.67 -11.88 4.33
CA SER A 19 10.24 -11.89 4.01
C SER A 19 9.38 -12.16 5.25
N LEU A 20 9.85 -13.02 6.16
CA LEU A 20 9.17 -13.35 7.41
C LEU A 20 9.29 -12.21 8.43
N HIS A 21 10.43 -11.51 8.48
CA HIS A 21 10.61 -10.31 9.30
C HIS A 21 9.76 -9.14 8.79
N LEU A 22 9.69 -8.94 7.47
CA LEU A 22 8.79 -7.97 6.83
C LEU A 22 7.34 -8.23 7.25
N LYS A 23 6.85 -9.46 7.12
CA LYS A 23 5.48 -9.84 7.52
C LYS A 23 5.18 -9.63 9.02
N THR A 24 6.20 -9.60 9.88
CA THR A 24 6.02 -9.58 11.35
C THR A 24 5.98 -8.16 11.92
N VAL A 25 6.36 -7.12 11.16
CA VAL A 25 6.43 -5.71 11.63
C VAL A 25 5.78 -4.73 10.64
N MET A 26 4.80 -5.15 9.84
CA MET A 26 4.10 -4.22 8.95
C MET A 26 3.11 -3.36 9.72
N SER A 27 3.32 -2.04 9.66
CA SER A 27 2.33 -1.07 10.13
C SER A 27 1.19 -0.92 9.11
N VAL A 28 0.09 -0.28 9.51
CA VAL A 28 -1.00 0.06 8.58
C VAL A 28 -0.47 0.91 7.42
N PHE A 29 0.49 1.79 7.69
CA PHE A 29 1.16 2.58 6.65
C PHE A 29 1.87 1.69 5.63
N ASP A 30 2.66 0.71 6.10
CA ASP A 30 3.41 -0.19 5.20
C ASP A 30 2.47 -1.04 4.35
N GLN A 31 1.37 -1.53 4.92
CA GLN A 31 0.34 -2.27 4.18
C GLN A 31 -0.35 -1.41 3.13
N VAL A 32 -0.77 -0.18 3.47
CA VAL A 32 -1.37 0.74 2.50
C VAL A 32 -0.37 1.08 1.40
N LYS A 33 0.88 1.36 1.78
CA LYS A 33 1.97 1.66 0.86
C LYS A 33 2.24 0.52 -0.13
N GLU A 34 2.24 -0.73 0.32
CA GLU A 34 2.36 -1.89 -0.56
C GLU A 34 1.21 -1.97 -1.57
N ILE A 35 -0.03 -1.71 -1.14
CA ILE A 35 -1.21 -1.71 -2.04
C ILE A 35 -1.06 -0.61 -3.09
N VAL A 36 -0.67 0.60 -2.68
CA VAL A 36 -0.43 1.75 -3.57
C VAL A 36 0.65 1.40 -4.60
N VAL A 37 1.80 0.89 -4.16
CA VAL A 37 2.91 0.47 -5.04
C VAL A 37 2.48 -0.63 -6.01
N ALA A 38 1.74 -1.64 -5.53
CA ALA A 38 1.29 -2.75 -6.35
C ALA A 38 0.27 -2.32 -7.43
N LYS A 39 -0.58 -1.33 -7.13
CA LYS A 39 -1.59 -0.84 -8.06
C LYS A 39 -1.05 0.16 -9.08
N ILE A 40 -0.22 1.08 -8.64
CA ILE A 40 0.26 2.21 -9.46
C ILE A 40 1.58 1.89 -10.16
N GLY A 41 2.33 0.89 -9.65
CA GLY A 41 3.69 0.62 -10.10
C GLY A 41 4.70 1.71 -9.68
N ALA A 42 4.34 2.52 -8.69
CA ALA A 42 5.22 3.52 -8.11
C ALA A 42 6.33 2.87 -7.28
N SER A 43 7.47 3.55 -7.11
CA SER A 43 8.51 3.05 -6.21
C SER A 43 8.01 3.17 -4.76
N PRO A 44 8.25 2.20 -3.87
CA PRO A 44 7.97 2.38 -2.44
C PRO A 44 8.67 3.62 -1.89
N ASP A 45 9.85 3.98 -2.38
CA ASP A 45 10.58 5.14 -1.87
C ASP A 45 9.90 6.48 -2.20
N THR A 46 8.95 6.50 -3.13
CA THR A 46 8.20 7.70 -3.52
C THR A 46 6.83 7.80 -2.84
N VAL A 47 6.50 6.87 -1.95
CA VAL A 47 5.23 6.85 -1.22
C VAL A 47 5.50 7.18 0.25
N GLU A 48 5.20 8.42 0.61
CA GLU A 48 5.26 8.98 1.96
C GLU A 48 3.86 9.41 2.44
N ALA A 49 3.70 9.72 3.73
CA ALA A 49 2.40 10.08 4.30
C ALA A 49 1.83 11.38 3.69
N ASP A 50 2.68 12.31 3.29
CA ASP A 50 2.32 13.58 2.65
C ASP A 50 2.16 13.48 1.12
N THR A 51 2.50 12.34 0.53
CA THR A 51 2.40 12.12 -0.91
C THR A 51 0.96 12.26 -1.37
N ARG A 52 0.74 13.11 -2.37
CA ARG A 52 -0.57 13.47 -2.89
C ARG A 52 -1.04 12.47 -3.96
N LEU A 53 -2.25 11.98 -3.81
CA LEU A 53 -2.82 10.93 -4.66
C LEU A 53 -2.85 11.35 -6.14
N ASN A 54 -3.42 12.52 -6.43
CA ASN A 54 -3.58 12.98 -7.81
C ASN A 54 -2.34 13.70 -8.36
N GLU A 55 -1.62 14.45 -7.50
CA GLU A 55 -0.53 15.33 -7.94
C GLU A 55 0.82 14.63 -8.00
N ASP A 56 1.12 13.73 -7.05
CA ASP A 56 2.42 13.06 -6.97
C ASP A 56 2.36 11.64 -7.56
N LEU A 57 1.26 10.93 -7.32
CA LEU A 57 1.06 9.57 -7.86
C LEU A 57 0.32 9.55 -9.20
N GLY A 58 -0.25 10.68 -9.61
CA GLY A 58 -0.96 10.78 -10.89
C GLY A 58 -2.24 9.97 -10.95
N LEU A 59 -2.84 9.64 -9.80
CA LEU A 59 -4.08 8.86 -9.76
C LEU A 59 -5.24 9.66 -10.32
N ASP A 60 -5.95 9.05 -11.27
CA ASP A 60 -7.24 9.56 -11.71
C ASP A 60 -8.38 9.10 -10.77
N ASP A 61 -9.60 9.57 -11.06
CA ASP A 61 -10.77 9.24 -10.24
C ASP A 61 -11.07 7.72 -10.25
N LEU A 62 -10.76 7.01 -11.33
CA LEU A 62 -10.99 5.57 -11.45
C LEU A 62 -9.95 4.77 -10.66
N ASP A 63 -8.67 5.12 -10.81
CA ASP A 63 -7.58 4.51 -10.06
C ASP A 63 -7.75 4.70 -8.55
N THR A 64 -8.25 5.87 -8.14
CA THR A 64 -8.57 6.17 -6.74
C THR A 64 -9.66 5.23 -6.22
N VAL A 65 -10.74 5.02 -6.98
CA VAL A 65 -11.81 4.07 -6.61
C VAL A 65 -11.27 2.65 -6.49
N GLU A 66 -10.42 2.21 -7.40
CA GLU A 66 -9.80 0.88 -7.32
C GLU A 66 -8.88 0.72 -6.12
N LEU A 67 -8.10 1.75 -5.80
CA LEU A 67 -7.21 1.76 -4.65
C LEU A 67 -8.01 1.64 -3.35
N ILE A 68 -9.05 2.45 -3.20
CA ILE A 68 -9.92 2.40 -2.02
C ILE A 68 -10.58 1.04 -1.88
N PHE A 69 -11.12 0.48 -2.96
CA PHE A 69 -11.71 -0.86 -2.92
C PHE A 69 -10.70 -1.94 -2.49
N ALA A 70 -9.45 -1.88 -2.97
CA ALA A 70 -8.41 -2.81 -2.55
C ALA A 70 -8.08 -2.69 -1.06
N ILE A 71 -8.07 -1.47 -0.52
CA ILE A 71 -7.83 -1.19 0.89
C ILE A 71 -9.00 -1.69 1.75
N GLU A 72 -10.24 -1.43 1.35
CA GLU A 72 -11.44 -1.94 2.02
C GLU A 72 -11.42 -3.47 2.14
N GLN A 73 -11.10 -4.16 1.04
CA GLN A 73 -11.00 -5.63 1.04
C GLN A 73 -9.84 -6.15 1.91
N ASN A 74 -8.68 -5.49 1.87
CA ASN A 74 -7.50 -5.93 2.62
C ASN A 74 -7.67 -5.75 4.14
N PHE A 75 -8.31 -4.66 4.57
CA PHE A 75 -8.51 -4.35 5.98
C PHE A 75 -9.89 -4.74 6.51
N GLN A 76 -10.78 -5.24 5.65
CA GLN A 76 -12.19 -5.57 5.97
C GLN A 76 -12.94 -4.39 6.60
N ILE A 77 -12.74 -3.20 6.02
CA ILE A 77 -13.39 -1.95 6.44
C ILE A 77 -14.30 -1.43 5.34
N GLU A 78 -15.25 -0.57 5.70
CA GLU A 78 -16.06 0.21 4.75
C GLU A 78 -15.64 1.68 4.83
N ILE A 79 -15.30 2.25 3.69
CA ILE A 79 -14.95 3.67 3.51
C ILE A 79 -16.09 4.32 2.73
N THR A 80 -16.70 5.36 3.29
CA THR A 80 -17.81 6.03 2.61
C THR A 80 -17.31 6.98 1.54
N ASP A 81 -18.18 7.30 0.56
CA ASP A 81 -17.88 8.32 -0.45
C ASP A 81 -17.43 9.65 0.18
N GLU A 82 -18.05 10.05 1.28
CA GLU A 82 -17.69 11.28 2.01
C GLU A 82 -16.27 11.24 2.61
N GLU A 83 -15.80 10.06 3.02
CA GLU A 83 -14.42 9.85 3.49
C GLU A 83 -13.46 9.88 2.30
N THR A 84 -13.79 9.18 1.22
CA THR A 84 -13.00 9.16 -0.01
C THR A 84 -12.81 10.55 -0.61
N GLN A 85 -13.86 11.39 -0.61
CA GLN A 85 -13.80 12.77 -1.08
C GLN A 85 -12.84 13.66 -0.27
N LYS A 86 -12.45 13.25 0.95
CA LYS A 86 -11.49 13.97 1.80
C LYS A 86 -10.05 13.51 1.60
N PHE A 87 -9.83 12.35 0.98
CA PHE A 87 -8.48 11.84 0.74
C PHE A 87 -7.75 12.76 -0.25
N ARG A 88 -6.62 13.29 0.19
CA ARG A 88 -5.71 14.09 -0.64
C ARG A 88 -4.33 13.48 -0.65
N THR A 89 -3.95 12.83 0.45
CA THR A 89 -2.65 12.21 0.68
C THR A 89 -2.78 10.75 1.07
N VAL A 90 -1.69 10.00 0.97
CA VAL A 90 -1.60 8.62 1.46
C VAL A 90 -1.86 8.55 2.98
N GLY A 91 -1.40 9.55 3.73
CA GLY A 91 -1.64 9.67 5.17
C GLY A 91 -3.12 9.72 5.53
N ASP A 92 -3.95 10.44 4.76
CA ASP A 92 -5.39 10.51 5.00
C ASP A 92 -6.05 9.12 4.95
N ILE A 93 -5.62 8.30 3.99
CA ILE A 93 -6.11 6.92 3.84
C ILE A 93 -5.66 6.08 5.03
N VAL A 94 -4.38 6.17 5.40
CA VAL A 94 -3.80 5.41 6.52
C VAL A 94 -4.51 5.76 7.83
N ASP A 95 -4.76 7.04 8.10
CA ASP A 95 -5.48 7.50 9.27
C ASP A 95 -6.92 6.96 9.31
N CYS A 96 -7.62 6.96 8.17
CA CYS A 96 -8.94 6.39 8.04
C CYS A 96 -8.94 4.87 8.34
N VAL A 97 -7.98 4.14 7.78
CA VAL A 97 -7.82 2.70 8.02
C VAL A 97 -7.52 2.44 9.49
N VAL A 98 -6.59 3.16 10.11
CA VAL A 98 -6.26 3.02 11.53
C VAL A 98 -7.47 3.31 12.42
N ALA A 99 -8.27 4.31 12.09
CA ALA A 99 -9.48 4.66 12.84
C ALA A 99 -10.54 3.56 12.79
N LYS A 100 -10.68 2.87 11.64
CA LYS A 100 -11.68 1.81 11.43
C LYS A 100 -11.20 0.43 11.87
N ALA A 101 -9.94 0.08 11.64
CA ALA A 101 -9.35 -1.22 12.01
C ALA A 101 -9.21 -1.43 13.53
N LYS A 102 -9.38 -0.37 14.34
CA LYS A 102 -9.40 -0.44 15.82
C LYS A 102 -10.77 -0.83 16.40
N LYS A 103 -11.81 -1.01 15.58
CA LYS A 103 -13.13 -1.49 16.00
C LYS A 103 -13.24 -3.00 15.86
#